data_AF-A0A239P8Y6-F1
#
_entry.id   AF-A0A239P8Y6-F1
#
_cell.length_a   1.000
_cell.length_b   1.000
_cell.length_c   1.000
_cell.angle_alpha   90.00
_cell.angle_beta   90.00
_cell.angle_gamma   90.00
#
_symmetry.space_group_name_H-M   'P 1'
#
loop_
_entity.id
_entity.type
_entity.pdbx_description
1 polymer ?
#
loop_
_entity_poly.entity_id
_entity_poly.type
_entity_poly.pdbx_seq_one_letter_code
_entity_poly.pdbx_strand_id
1 'polypeptide(L)'
;MHYDTQTGLVAFGRGLLANPAVQQVAFNVALFVPLGAYVRRYFRLGAVTTVLAGAVASLLIEVTQATGNWFLFPCPYRLFDVDDLLANGLGAAVGVLFAPLLHLVYRRHAALPANAARPLTAGRRLLGMLVDLVAVFLLGGVLATALDLIVQYGLGVRVAEQPWGALANSALNPWLPAVLLLALPSLGADGATLGQHAVRLRRTRPDGARPGTRIVPALLFGGFGYCLLVGLAPFVPAAGGLANLLLPVCLVLALPRPHRGLFGLVSGLTVTDSRGHGKRPASSGRPGGRGDRFPGLPHDAHRTRPDLRPETTPGFPMTQPPP
;
A
#
# COMPACT_ATOMS: atom_id res chain seq x y z
N MET A 1 -24.72 53.22 -16.74
CA MET A 1 -23.37 52.62 -16.68
C MET A 1 -23.33 51.73 -15.43
N HIS A 2 -23.85 50.50 -15.53
CA HIS A 2 -23.77 49.52 -14.43
C HIS A 2 -22.41 48.83 -14.54
N TYR A 3 -21.48 49.19 -13.67
CA TYR A 3 -20.29 48.36 -13.47
C TYR A 3 -20.75 47.03 -12.88
N ASP A 4 -20.51 45.96 -13.63
CA ASP A 4 -20.94 44.61 -13.28
C ASP A 4 -20.07 44.07 -12.13
N THR A 5 -20.51 44.34 -10.91
CA THR A 5 -19.86 43.96 -9.65
C THR A 5 -19.57 42.46 -9.56
N GLN A 6 -20.36 41.61 -10.23
CA GLN A 6 -20.13 40.16 -10.25
C GLN A 6 -18.88 39.79 -11.05
N THR A 7 -18.67 40.41 -12.21
CA THR A 7 -17.49 40.19 -13.05
C THR A 7 -16.21 40.67 -12.35
N GLY A 8 -16.30 41.76 -11.57
CA GLY A 8 -15.20 42.24 -10.72
C GLY A 8 -14.84 41.29 -9.58
N LEU A 9 -15.82 40.72 -8.89
CA LEU A 9 -15.62 39.75 -7.80
C LEU A 9 -15.00 38.43 -8.28
N VAL A 10 -15.43 37.93 -9.44
CA VAL A 10 -14.86 36.70 -10.04
C VAL A 10 -13.43 36.95 -10.53
N ALA A 11 -13.16 38.10 -11.15
CA ALA A 11 -11.81 38.48 -11.57
C ALA A 11 -10.87 38.68 -10.37
N PHE A 12 -11.34 39.33 -9.30
CA PHE A 12 -10.61 39.48 -8.04
C PHE A 12 -10.33 38.13 -7.37
N GLY A 13 -11.33 37.25 -7.30
CA GLY A 13 -11.15 35.90 -6.74
C GLY A 13 -10.14 35.06 -7.54
N ARG A 14 -10.16 35.15 -8.88
CA ARG A 14 -9.13 34.52 -9.72
C ARG A 14 -7.74 35.13 -9.51
N GLY A 15 -7.66 36.45 -9.35
CA GLY A 15 -6.40 37.16 -9.06
C GLY A 15 -5.79 36.77 -7.71
N LEU A 16 -6.62 36.58 -6.68
CA LEU A 16 -6.20 36.07 -5.37
C LEU A 16 -5.69 34.63 -5.42
N LEU A 17 -6.39 33.75 -6.12
CA LEU A 17 -5.99 32.33 -6.26
C LEU A 17 -4.72 32.14 -7.10
N ALA A 18 -4.43 33.06 -8.01
CA ALA A 18 -3.21 33.08 -8.80
C ALA A 18 -2.03 33.74 -8.08
N ASN A 19 -2.25 34.35 -6.90
CA ASN A 19 -1.19 35.00 -6.15
C ASN A 19 -0.30 33.96 -5.45
N PRO A 20 1.01 33.92 -5.73
CA PRO A 20 1.92 32.94 -5.14
C PRO A 20 1.96 32.96 -3.60
N ALA A 21 1.83 34.13 -2.96
CA ALA A 21 1.84 34.25 -1.51
C ALA A 21 0.59 33.61 -0.88
N VAL A 22 -0.58 33.82 -1.50
CA VAL A 22 -1.83 33.16 -1.08
C VAL A 22 -1.74 31.66 -1.26
N GLN A 23 -1.18 31.21 -2.39
CA GLN A 23 -0.94 29.79 -2.65
C GLN A 23 0.00 29.16 -1.62
N GLN A 24 1.11 29.84 -1.28
CA GLN A 24 2.06 29.36 -0.27
C GLN A 24 1.37 29.13 1.08
N VAL A 25 0.67 30.13 1.60
CA VAL A 25 -0.04 30.01 2.89
C VAL A 25 -1.11 28.91 2.81
N ALA A 26 -1.90 28.88 1.74
CA ALA A 26 -2.96 27.88 1.57
C ALA A 26 -2.40 26.45 1.50
N PHE A 27 -1.30 26.23 0.77
CA PHE A 27 -0.68 24.92 0.67
C PHE A 27 0.02 24.49 1.96
N ASN A 28 0.65 25.42 2.67
CA ASN A 28 1.24 25.16 3.99
C ASN A 28 0.18 24.70 5.01
N VAL A 29 -0.93 25.44 5.09
CA VAL A 29 -2.09 25.02 5.89
C VAL A 29 -2.59 23.65 5.44
N ALA A 30 -2.83 23.45 4.14
CA ALA A 30 -3.37 22.20 3.61
C ALA A 30 -2.46 20.99 3.87
N LEU A 31 -1.14 21.17 3.82
CA LEU A 31 -0.15 20.12 4.09
C LEU A 31 -0.22 19.62 5.54
N PHE A 32 -0.47 20.51 6.49
CA PHE A 32 -0.49 20.18 7.92
C PHE A 32 -1.86 19.73 8.44
N VAL A 33 -2.95 19.92 7.68
CA VAL A 33 -4.29 19.42 8.06
C VAL A 33 -4.32 17.89 8.23
N PRO A 34 -3.86 17.07 7.26
CA PRO A 34 -3.79 15.62 7.43
C PRO A 34 -2.88 15.20 8.58
N LEU A 35 -1.74 15.88 8.75
CA LEU A 35 -0.79 15.61 9.82
C LEU A 35 -1.42 15.85 11.20
N GLY A 36 -2.08 16.99 11.40
CA GLY A 36 -2.76 17.32 12.65
C GLY A 36 -3.87 16.32 12.99
N ALA A 37 -4.71 15.97 12.00
CA ALA A 37 -5.76 14.97 12.17
C ALA A 37 -5.20 13.60 12.56
N TYR A 38 -4.11 13.18 11.88
CA TYR A 38 -3.44 11.91 12.13
C TYR A 38 -2.78 11.87 13.52
N VAL A 39 -2.00 12.88 13.89
CA VAL A 39 -1.29 12.94 15.18
C VAL A 39 -2.29 12.94 16.34
N ARG A 40 -3.35 13.76 16.27
CA ARG A 40 -4.44 13.78 17.27
C ARG A 40 -5.07 12.40 17.43
N ARG A 41 -5.33 11.72 16.31
CA ARG A 41 -6.05 10.45 16.32
C ARG A 41 -5.19 9.26 16.74
N TYR A 42 -3.98 9.16 16.22
CA TYR A 42 -3.09 8.01 16.38
C TYR A 42 -2.43 8.04 17.76
N PHE A 43 -1.82 9.17 18.14
CA PHE A 43 -1.16 9.34 19.44
C PHE A 43 -2.11 9.76 20.56
N ARG A 44 -3.39 10.05 20.24
CA ARG A 44 -4.43 10.48 21.20
C ARG A 44 -4.06 11.75 21.98
N LEU A 45 -3.20 12.60 21.42
CA LEU A 45 -2.71 13.83 22.06
C LEU A 45 -3.78 14.90 22.15
N GLY A 46 -3.75 15.77 23.17
CA GLY A 46 -4.60 16.96 23.30
C GLY A 46 -4.57 17.89 22.07
N ALA A 47 -5.61 18.72 21.87
CA ALA A 47 -5.67 19.68 20.76
C ALA A 47 -4.43 20.60 20.73
N VAL A 48 -4.10 21.21 21.87
CA VAL A 48 -2.91 22.07 22.03
C VAL A 48 -1.63 21.30 21.72
N THR A 49 -1.47 20.10 22.29
CA THR A 49 -0.29 19.26 22.05
C THR A 49 -0.15 18.86 20.58
N THR A 50 -1.25 18.60 19.88
CA THR A 50 -1.21 18.33 18.43
C THR A 50 -0.75 19.55 17.63
N VAL A 51 -1.25 20.74 17.95
CA VAL A 51 -0.83 21.99 17.30
C VAL A 51 0.65 22.26 17.56
N LEU A 52 1.11 22.09 18.81
CA LEU A 52 2.51 22.22 19.17
C LEU A 52 3.40 21.20 18.44
N ALA A 53 2.95 19.95 18.31
CA ALA A 53 3.67 18.94 17.54
C ALA A 53 3.77 19.33 16.05
N GLY A 54 2.71 19.90 15.48
CA GLY A 54 2.72 20.50 14.14
C GLY A 54 3.70 21.66 14.03
N ALA A 55 3.69 22.59 14.97
CA ALA A 55 4.62 23.72 15.00
C ALA A 55 6.09 23.28 15.11
N VAL A 56 6.39 22.28 15.95
CA VAL A 56 7.74 21.69 16.07
C VAL A 56 8.15 21.00 14.77
N ALA A 57 7.25 20.24 14.13
CA ALA A 57 7.54 19.63 12.84
C ALA A 57 7.81 20.69 11.76
N SER A 58 7.04 21.79 11.74
CA SER A 58 7.28 22.93 10.85
C SER A 58 8.63 23.60 11.13
N LEU A 59 8.98 23.80 12.40
CA LEU A 59 10.26 24.36 12.79
C LEU A 59 11.42 23.49 12.31
N LEU A 60 11.33 22.16 12.47
CA LEU A 60 12.35 21.23 11.99
C LEU A 60 12.53 21.31 10.47
N ILE A 61 11.43 21.43 9.72
CA ILE A 61 11.45 21.63 8.27
C ILE A 61 12.15 22.95 7.91
N GLU A 62 11.81 24.03 8.61
CA GLU A 62 12.38 25.34 8.34
C GLU A 62 13.87 25.41 8.68
N VAL A 63 14.28 24.84 9.82
CA VAL A 63 15.71 24.71 10.18
C VAL A 63 16.44 23.87 9.16
N THR A 64 15.86 22.77 8.68
CA THR A 64 16.47 21.94 7.63
C THR A 64 16.72 22.76 6.37
N GLN A 65 15.79 23.62 5.95
CA GLN A 65 15.93 24.45 4.76
C GLN A 65 16.91 25.62 4.96
N ALA A 66 16.80 26.33 6.08
CA ALA A 66 17.66 27.47 6.42
C ALA A 66 19.12 27.05 6.62
N THR A 67 19.38 25.78 6.99
CA THR A 67 20.74 25.24 7.12
C THR A 67 21.22 24.50 5.88
N GLY A 68 20.42 24.42 4.80
CA GLY A 68 20.80 23.65 3.61
C GLY A 68 20.99 22.16 3.91
N ASN A 69 19.97 21.51 4.48
CA ASN A 69 20.01 20.14 5.00
C ASN A 69 21.11 19.92 6.05
N TRP A 70 21.12 20.73 7.12
CA TRP A 70 22.07 20.59 8.22
C TRP A 70 23.54 20.75 7.77
N PHE A 71 23.80 21.81 7.02
CA PHE A 71 25.11 22.18 6.45
C PHE A 71 25.65 21.17 5.42
N LEU A 72 24.77 20.32 4.89
CA LEU A 72 25.08 19.49 3.74
C LEU A 72 25.34 20.33 2.48
N PHE A 73 24.58 21.42 2.35
CA PHE A 73 24.78 22.46 1.35
C PHE A 73 25.34 23.73 2.02
N PRO A 74 26.24 24.46 1.34
CA PRO A 74 26.90 25.64 1.91
C PRO A 74 25.98 26.86 1.98
N CYS A 75 24.78 26.81 1.38
CA CYS A 75 23.83 27.90 1.36
C CYS A 75 22.42 27.45 1.79
N PRO A 76 21.64 28.35 2.42
CA PRO A 76 20.23 28.10 2.67
C PRO A 76 19.47 27.93 1.36
N TYR A 77 18.46 27.04 1.34
CA TYR A 77 17.53 26.98 0.21
C TYR A 77 16.65 28.23 0.14
N ARG A 78 16.30 28.78 1.32
CA ARG A 78 15.57 30.03 1.49
C ARG A 78 15.81 30.61 2.88
N LEU A 79 15.44 31.87 3.05
CA LEU A 79 15.43 32.52 4.36
C LEU A 79 14.39 31.87 5.28
N PHE A 80 14.69 31.85 6.58
CA PHE A 80 13.79 31.34 7.60
C PHE A 80 12.49 32.15 7.60
N ASP A 81 11.37 31.47 7.35
CA ASP A 81 10.04 32.08 7.25
C ASP A 81 9.17 31.73 8.47
N VAL A 82 8.91 32.72 9.34
CA VAL A 82 8.06 32.56 10.52
C VAL A 82 6.59 32.39 10.13
N ASP A 83 6.17 32.97 9.01
CA ASP A 83 4.78 32.89 8.56
C ASP A 83 4.41 31.46 8.16
N ASP A 84 5.39 30.68 7.70
CA ASP A 84 5.22 29.27 7.42
C ASP A 84 4.99 28.44 8.69
N LEU A 85 5.64 28.78 9.80
CA LEU A 85 5.37 28.13 11.10
C LEU A 85 3.93 28.40 11.55
N LEU A 86 3.44 29.63 11.36
CA LEU A 86 2.07 30.01 11.69
C LEU A 86 1.07 29.31 10.77
N ALA A 87 1.31 29.29 9.46
CA ALA A 87 0.45 28.65 8.47
C ALA A 87 0.38 27.12 8.70
N ASN A 88 1.50 26.46 8.93
CA ASN A 88 1.56 25.03 9.21
C ASN A 88 0.92 24.70 10.58
N GLY A 89 1.14 25.54 11.59
CA GLY A 89 0.48 25.42 12.89
C GLY A 89 -1.05 25.55 12.79
N LEU A 90 -1.54 26.51 11.99
CA LEU A 90 -2.96 26.66 11.66
C LEU A 90 -3.49 25.42 10.92
N GLY A 91 -2.73 24.88 9.98
CA GLY A 91 -3.03 23.60 9.33
C GLY A 91 -3.21 22.48 10.33
N ALA A 92 -2.29 22.33 11.28
CA ALA A 92 -2.40 21.32 12.34
C ALA A 92 -3.64 21.54 13.22
N ALA A 93 -3.98 22.80 13.54
CA ALA A 93 -5.17 23.15 14.31
C ALA A 93 -6.46 22.79 13.57
N VAL A 94 -6.55 23.11 12.28
CA VAL A 94 -7.65 22.71 11.40
C VAL A 94 -7.72 21.18 11.31
N GLY A 95 -6.58 20.50 11.25
CA GLY A 95 -6.48 19.04 11.32
C GLY A 95 -7.10 18.45 12.58
N VAL A 96 -6.91 19.08 13.74
CA VAL A 96 -7.56 18.65 15.00
C VAL A 96 -9.08 18.65 14.87
N LEU A 97 -9.66 19.66 14.20
CA LEU A 97 -11.11 19.76 13.96
C LEU A 97 -11.60 18.65 13.02
N PHE A 98 -10.77 18.24 12.06
CA PHE A 98 -11.11 17.17 11.11
C PHE A 98 -10.80 15.76 11.60
N ALA A 99 -10.08 15.59 12.72
CA ALA A 99 -9.76 14.28 13.30
C ALA A 99 -10.98 13.35 13.50
N PRO A 100 -12.19 13.82 13.87
CA PRO A 100 -13.40 12.99 13.93
C PRO A 100 -13.81 12.40 12.58
N LEU A 101 -13.57 13.08 11.45
CA LEU A 101 -13.90 12.55 10.12
C LEU A 101 -13.10 11.28 9.80
N LEU A 102 -11.88 11.16 10.33
CA LEU A 102 -11.09 9.93 10.21
C LEU A 102 -11.80 8.72 10.85
N HIS A 103 -12.62 8.92 11.88
CA HIS A 103 -13.41 7.81 12.46
C HIS A 103 -14.47 7.28 11.49
N LEU A 104 -15.10 8.14 10.69
CA LEU A 104 -16.11 7.71 9.70
C LEU A 104 -15.47 6.83 8.62
N VAL A 105 -14.29 7.23 8.16
CA VAL A 105 -13.50 6.44 7.19
C VAL A 105 -13.07 5.11 7.80
N TYR A 106 -12.61 5.11 9.06
CA TYR A 106 -12.06 3.91 9.70
C TYR A 106 -13.14 2.90 10.15
N ARG A 107 -14.32 3.36 10.61
CA ARG A 107 -15.42 2.45 11.01
C ARG A 107 -15.90 1.58 9.86
N ARG A 108 -15.82 2.06 8.61
CA ARG A 108 -16.15 1.27 7.41
C ARG A 108 -15.31 0.00 7.27
N HIS A 109 -14.16 -0.08 7.96
CA HIS A 109 -13.27 -1.23 7.94
C HIS A 109 -13.24 -2.06 9.25
N ALA A 110 -14.00 -1.66 10.27
CA ALA A 110 -13.87 -2.18 11.64
C ALA A 110 -14.71 -3.45 11.95
N ALA A 111 -15.45 -4.00 10.99
CA ALA A 111 -16.39 -5.10 11.25
C ALA A 111 -15.82 -6.52 11.06
N LEU A 112 -14.55 -6.67 10.64
CA LEU A 112 -13.95 -7.97 10.34
C LEU A 112 -12.80 -8.30 11.30
N PRO A 113 -12.68 -9.57 11.76
CA PRO A 113 -11.55 -10.02 12.58
C PRO A 113 -10.21 -9.65 11.92
N ALA A 114 -9.21 -9.25 12.72
CA ALA A 114 -7.91 -8.80 12.22
C ALA A 114 -7.23 -9.84 11.30
N ASN A 115 -7.49 -11.13 11.55
CA ASN A 115 -6.93 -12.27 10.85
C ASN A 115 -7.80 -12.81 9.72
N ALA A 116 -8.97 -12.21 9.43
CA ALA A 116 -9.76 -12.61 8.28
C ALA A 116 -9.10 -12.15 6.97
N ALA A 117 -9.05 -13.05 5.98
CA ALA A 117 -8.62 -12.70 4.63
C ALA A 117 -9.54 -11.61 4.04
N ARG A 118 -8.94 -10.60 3.39
CA ARG A 118 -9.67 -9.48 2.78
C ARG A 118 -9.66 -9.58 1.26
N PRO A 119 -10.70 -9.04 0.58
CA PRO A 119 -10.72 -8.95 -0.86
C PRO A 119 -9.46 -8.28 -1.43
N LEU A 120 -9.05 -8.75 -2.60
CA LEU A 120 -7.93 -8.21 -3.36
C LEU A 120 -8.42 -7.03 -4.21
N THR A 121 -8.33 -5.82 -3.67
CA THR A 121 -8.70 -4.60 -4.40
C THR A 121 -7.53 -4.09 -5.24
N ALA A 122 -7.84 -3.31 -6.29
CA ALA A 122 -6.85 -2.60 -7.10
C ALA A 122 -5.96 -1.72 -6.23
N GLY A 123 -6.59 -0.92 -5.36
CA GLY A 123 -5.89 0.02 -4.49
C GLY A 123 -4.90 -0.68 -3.55
N ARG A 124 -5.23 -1.89 -3.05
CA ARG A 124 -4.30 -2.66 -2.21
C ARG A 124 -3.09 -3.16 -3.00
N ARG A 125 -3.28 -3.57 -4.26
CA ARG A 125 -2.19 -4.00 -5.15
C ARG A 125 -1.30 -2.82 -5.54
N LEU A 126 -1.92 -1.71 -5.94
CA LEU A 126 -1.24 -0.47 -6.29
C LEU A 126 -0.47 0.10 -5.10
N LEU A 127 -1.04 0.06 -3.89
CA LEU A 127 -0.35 0.49 -2.68
C LEU A 127 0.89 -0.38 -2.40
N GLY A 128 0.80 -1.70 -2.57
CA GLY A 128 1.96 -2.58 -2.44
C GLY A 128 3.06 -2.24 -3.45
N MET A 129 2.70 -1.99 -4.71
CA MET A 129 3.64 -1.55 -5.75
C MET A 129 4.26 -0.19 -5.45
N LEU A 130 3.46 0.75 -4.93
CA LEU A 130 3.93 2.08 -4.53
C LEU A 130 4.92 1.98 -3.38
N VAL A 131 4.63 1.17 -2.36
CA VAL A 131 5.55 0.92 -1.23
C VAL A 131 6.85 0.31 -1.73
N ASP A 132 6.80 -0.68 -2.63
CA ASP A 132 7.98 -1.26 -3.26
C ASP A 132 8.82 -0.19 -3.97
N LEU A 133 8.19 0.63 -4.82
CA LEU A 133 8.88 1.64 -5.63
C LEU A 133 9.52 2.74 -4.75
N VAL A 134 8.74 3.26 -3.79
CA VAL A 134 9.21 4.28 -2.85
C VAL A 134 10.35 3.73 -2.00
N ALA A 135 10.23 2.51 -1.46
CA ALA A 135 11.27 1.95 -0.62
C ALA A 135 12.57 1.71 -1.38
N VAL A 136 12.50 1.22 -2.62
CA VAL A 136 13.67 1.03 -3.50
C VAL A 136 14.37 2.35 -3.78
N PHE A 137 13.66 3.36 -4.27
CA PHE A 137 14.30 4.64 -4.64
C PHE A 137 14.69 5.49 -3.44
N LEU A 138 13.98 5.37 -2.31
CA LEU A 138 14.37 6.07 -1.08
C LEU A 138 15.67 5.48 -0.52
N LEU A 139 15.75 4.16 -0.35
CA LEU A 139 16.97 3.51 0.11
C LEU A 139 18.11 3.75 -0.88
N GLY A 140 17.82 3.60 -2.18
CA GLY A 140 18.80 3.81 -3.24
C GLY A 140 19.34 5.23 -3.31
N GLY A 141 18.45 6.23 -3.20
CA GLY A 141 18.84 7.63 -3.12
C GLY A 141 19.72 7.91 -1.91
N VAL A 142 19.35 7.40 -0.72
CA VAL A 142 20.19 7.54 0.48
C VAL A 142 21.57 6.93 0.29
N LEU A 143 21.66 5.71 -0.26
CA LEU A 143 22.94 5.03 -0.50
C LEU A 143 23.81 5.76 -1.53
N ALA A 144 23.22 6.19 -2.65
CA ALA A 144 23.93 6.89 -3.70
C ALA A 144 24.41 8.28 -3.23
N THR A 145 23.56 9.03 -2.52
CA THR A 145 23.94 10.32 -1.92
C THR A 145 25.00 10.13 -0.85
N ALA A 146 24.90 9.12 0.02
CA ALA A 146 25.93 8.85 1.02
C ALA A 146 27.30 8.57 0.36
N LEU A 147 27.33 7.75 -0.70
CA LEU A 147 28.57 7.52 -1.45
C LEU A 147 29.12 8.82 -2.05
N ASP A 148 28.28 9.61 -2.71
CA ASP A 148 28.71 10.87 -3.35
C ASP A 148 29.31 11.83 -2.33
N LEU A 149 28.68 11.97 -1.16
CA LEU A 149 29.20 12.79 -0.06
C LEU A 149 30.53 12.27 0.48
N ILE A 150 30.63 10.96 0.74
CA ILE A 150 31.87 10.36 1.26
C ILE A 150 33.02 10.57 0.27
N VAL A 151 32.78 10.38 -1.02
CA VAL A 151 33.79 10.53 -2.07
C VAL A 151 34.13 12.01 -2.29
N GLN A 152 33.14 12.90 -2.30
CA GLN A 152 33.35 14.34 -2.45
C GLN A 152 34.15 14.92 -1.30
N TYR A 153 33.77 14.63 -0.05
CA TYR A 153 34.45 15.18 1.12
C TYR A 153 35.74 14.42 1.49
N GLY A 154 35.84 13.13 1.13
CA GLY A 154 37.01 12.31 1.42
C GLY A 154 38.11 12.41 0.36
N LEU A 155 37.73 12.51 -0.92
CA LEU A 155 38.66 12.45 -2.06
C LEU A 155 38.63 13.72 -2.93
N GLY A 156 37.73 14.67 -2.68
CA GLY A 156 37.63 15.91 -3.45
C GLY A 156 37.10 15.73 -4.88
N VAL A 157 36.51 14.58 -5.19
CA VAL A 157 35.98 14.26 -6.53
C VAL A 157 34.50 13.93 -6.47
N ARG A 158 33.75 14.21 -7.53
CA ARG A 158 32.32 13.88 -7.61
C ARG A 158 32.14 12.53 -8.29
N VAL A 159 31.28 11.67 -7.74
CA VAL A 159 31.06 10.32 -8.28
C VAL A 159 30.57 10.39 -9.72
N ALA A 160 29.66 11.34 -10.01
CA ALA A 160 29.09 11.55 -11.34
C ALA A 160 30.13 11.86 -12.44
N GLU A 161 31.32 12.35 -12.08
CA GLU A 161 32.38 12.72 -13.02
C GLU A 161 33.39 11.58 -13.24
N GLN A 162 33.28 10.48 -12.48
CA GLN A 162 34.18 9.34 -12.59
C GLN A 162 33.71 8.34 -13.66
N PRO A 163 34.64 7.63 -14.35
CA PRO A 163 34.29 6.61 -15.33
C PRO A 163 33.39 5.49 -14.77
N TRP A 164 33.54 5.17 -13.49
CA TRP A 164 32.76 4.16 -12.78
C TRP A 164 31.48 4.73 -12.12
N GLY A 165 31.27 6.05 -12.18
CA GLY A 165 30.20 6.75 -11.46
C GLY A 165 28.80 6.29 -11.86
N ALA A 166 28.57 6.13 -13.16
CA ALA A 166 27.30 5.61 -13.68
C ALA A 166 27.01 4.20 -13.15
N LEU A 167 28.02 3.33 -13.09
CA LEU A 167 27.88 1.96 -12.60
C LEU A 167 27.61 1.94 -11.09
N ALA A 168 28.34 2.74 -10.31
CA ALA A 168 28.11 2.85 -8.88
C ALA A 168 26.70 3.38 -8.57
N ASN A 169 26.23 4.39 -9.30
CA ASN A 169 24.87 4.92 -9.14
C ASN A 169 23.81 3.87 -9.52
N SER A 170 23.96 3.16 -10.64
CA SER A 170 23.05 2.08 -11.02
C SER A 170 23.04 0.91 -10.02
N ALA A 171 24.20 0.57 -9.47
CA ALA A 171 24.34 -0.48 -8.47
C ALA A 171 23.68 -0.10 -7.15
N LEU A 172 23.97 1.09 -6.62
CA LEU A 172 23.50 1.51 -5.30
C LEU A 172 22.06 2.01 -5.30
N ASN A 173 21.57 2.60 -6.39
CA ASN A 173 20.25 3.21 -6.42
C ASN A 173 19.14 2.20 -6.79
N PRO A 174 18.97 1.75 -8.04
CA PRO A 174 17.90 0.81 -8.34
C PRO A 174 18.25 -0.66 -8.04
N TRP A 175 19.48 -1.13 -8.26
CA TRP A 175 19.75 -2.58 -8.25
C TRP A 175 19.87 -3.18 -6.85
N LEU A 176 20.76 -2.65 -6.00
CA LEU A 176 20.98 -3.18 -4.67
C LEU A 176 19.69 -3.14 -3.82
N PRO A 177 18.97 -2.01 -3.71
CA PRO A 177 17.67 -1.98 -3.04
C PRO A 177 16.62 -2.89 -3.67
N ALA A 178 16.55 -3.02 -5.00
CA ALA A 178 15.62 -3.96 -5.62
C ALA A 178 15.94 -5.41 -5.26
N VAL A 179 17.22 -5.79 -5.17
CA VAL A 179 17.63 -7.10 -4.67
C VAL A 179 17.19 -7.28 -3.21
N LEU A 180 17.52 -6.33 -2.34
CA LEU A 180 17.28 -6.41 -0.91
C LEU A 180 15.78 -6.39 -0.54
N LEU A 181 15.00 -5.56 -1.22
CA LEU A 181 13.60 -5.27 -0.86
C LEU A 181 12.58 -6.03 -1.70
N LEU A 182 12.94 -6.42 -2.94
CA LEU A 182 12.04 -7.12 -3.85
C LEU A 182 12.44 -8.58 -4.04
N ALA A 183 13.68 -8.84 -4.47
CA ALA A 183 14.10 -10.18 -4.84
C ALA A 183 14.27 -11.10 -3.61
N LEU A 184 15.07 -10.71 -2.62
CA LEU A 184 15.36 -11.53 -1.44
C LEU A 184 14.09 -11.90 -0.66
N PRO A 185 13.16 -10.98 -0.33
CA PRO A 185 11.92 -11.34 0.35
C PRO A 185 11.04 -12.27 -0.48
N SER A 186 11.06 -12.10 -1.81
CA SER A 186 10.29 -12.95 -2.73
C SER A 186 10.83 -14.37 -2.84
N LEU A 187 12.10 -14.62 -2.50
CA LEU A 187 12.67 -15.97 -2.41
C LEU A 187 12.32 -16.67 -1.09
N GLY A 188 11.80 -15.93 -0.11
CA GLY A 188 11.39 -16.45 1.19
C GLY A 188 10.12 -17.32 1.16
N ALA A 189 9.73 -17.82 2.33
CA ALA A 189 8.59 -18.73 2.50
C ALA A 189 7.26 -18.14 2.00
N ASP A 190 7.10 -16.82 2.09
CA ASP A 190 5.90 -16.10 1.70
C ASP A 190 5.86 -15.71 0.22
N GLY A 191 6.98 -15.74 -0.52
CA GLY A 191 6.97 -15.44 -1.94
C GLY A 191 6.50 -14.01 -2.26
N ALA A 192 6.84 -13.03 -1.42
CA ALA A 192 6.30 -11.67 -1.47
C ALA A 192 7.41 -10.61 -1.37
N THR A 193 7.23 -9.47 -2.04
CA THR A 193 8.11 -8.29 -1.89
C THR A 193 7.81 -7.54 -0.59
N LEU A 194 8.68 -6.61 -0.19
CA LEU A 194 8.47 -5.76 0.99
C LEU A 194 7.08 -5.07 0.98
N GLY A 195 6.72 -4.45 -0.14
CA GLY A 195 5.45 -3.77 -0.33
C GLY A 195 4.27 -4.74 -0.30
N GLN A 196 4.42 -5.95 -0.86
CA GLN A 196 3.42 -7.00 -0.72
C GLN A 196 3.24 -7.43 0.74
N HIS A 197 4.31 -7.58 1.51
CA HIS A 197 4.23 -7.83 2.95
C HIS A 197 3.52 -6.68 3.68
N ALA A 198 3.85 -5.42 3.38
CA ALA A 198 3.24 -4.25 3.97
C ALA A 198 1.71 -4.22 3.79
N VAL A 199 1.23 -4.70 2.63
CA VAL A 199 -0.21 -4.84 2.35
C VAL A 199 -0.76 -6.24 2.59
N ARG A 200 -0.01 -7.16 3.23
CA ARG A 200 -0.42 -8.56 3.52
C ARG A 200 -0.83 -9.36 2.27
N LEU A 201 -0.12 -9.17 1.18
CA LEU A 201 -0.26 -9.92 -0.06
C LEU A 201 0.92 -10.88 -0.22
N ARG A 202 0.68 -11.98 -0.93
CA ARG A 202 1.72 -12.90 -1.36
C ARG A 202 1.43 -13.52 -2.70
N ARG A 203 2.45 -14.14 -3.30
CA ARG A 203 2.32 -14.90 -4.55
C ARG A 203 2.29 -16.38 -4.22
N THR A 204 1.32 -17.08 -4.76
CA THR A 204 1.14 -18.53 -4.58
C THR A 204 0.85 -19.16 -5.92
N ARG A 205 1.13 -20.46 -6.06
CA ARG A 205 0.65 -21.22 -7.20
C ARG A 205 -0.88 -21.45 -7.08
N PRO A 206 -1.58 -21.84 -8.17
CA PRO A 206 -3.02 -22.07 -8.14
C PRO A 206 -3.45 -23.18 -7.17
N ASP A 207 -2.56 -24.13 -6.90
CA ASP A 207 -2.70 -25.21 -5.90
C ASP A 207 -2.45 -24.73 -4.45
N GLY A 208 -2.10 -23.46 -4.25
CA GLY A 208 -1.75 -22.88 -2.95
C GLY A 208 -0.29 -23.10 -2.52
N ALA A 209 0.51 -23.79 -3.32
CA ALA A 209 1.92 -24.02 -3.02
C ALA A 209 2.77 -22.76 -3.20
N ARG A 210 4.00 -22.79 -2.65
CA ARG A 210 4.98 -21.72 -2.79
C ARG A 210 5.36 -21.50 -4.26
N PRO A 211 5.74 -20.28 -4.68
CA PRO A 211 6.10 -19.97 -6.06
C PRO A 211 7.21 -20.87 -6.63
N GLY A 212 8.27 -21.14 -5.86
CA GLY A 212 9.49 -21.79 -6.36
C GLY A 212 10.12 -20.99 -7.50
N THR A 213 10.63 -21.66 -8.53
CA THR A 213 11.28 -21.02 -9.69
C THR A 213 10.38 -20.06 -10.48
N ARG A 214 9.05 -20.20 -10.38
CA ARG A 214 8.08 -19.28 -11.01
C ARG A 214 8.18 -17.84 -10.46
N ILE A 215 8.86 -17.62 -9.34
CA ILE A 215 9.11 -16.28 -8.83
C ILE A 215 10.03 -15.46 -9.73
N VAL A 216 10.95 -16.09 -10.46
CA VAL A 216 11.94 -15.41 -11.32
C VAL A 216 11.25 -14.64 -12.44
N PRO A 217 10.42 -15.25 -13.32
CA PRO A 217 9.67 -14.47 -14.30
C PRO A 217 8.71 -13.48 -13.64
N ALA A 218 8.17 -13.80 -12.45
CA ALA A 218 7.32 -12.85 -11.73
C ALA A 218 8.06 -11.61 -11.21
N LEU A 219 9.38 -11.68 -11.00
CA LEU A 219 10.23 -10.54 -10.65
C LEU A 219 10.66 -9.78 -11.90
N LEU A 220 11.13 -10.50 -12.92
CA LEU A 220 11.65 -9.91 -14.17
C LEU A 220 10.60 -9.14 -14.97
N PHE A 221 9.34 -9.56 -14.94
CA PHE A 221 8.26 -8.83 -15.62
C PHE A 221 7.58 -7.80 -14.71
N GLY A 222 8.17 -7.48 -13.55
CA GLY A 222 7.58 -6.56 -12.57
C GLY A 222 8.51 -5.56 -11.95
N GLY A 223 8.20 -5.15 -10.71
CA GLY A 223 8.91 -4.06 -10.05
C GLY A 223 10.43 -4.25 -10.04
N PHE A 224 10.90 -5.49 -9.85
CA PHE A 224 12.33 -5.81 -9.93
C PHE A 224 12.88 -5.63 -11.35
N GLY A 225 12.21 -6.16 -12.38
CA GLY A 225 12.60 -5.96 -13.78
C GLY A 225 12.56 -4.50 -14.22
N TYR A 226 11.60 -3.72 -13.73
CA TYR A 226 11.58 -2.27 -13.93
C TYR A 226 12.84 -1.61 -13.36
N CYS A 227 13.21 -1.93 -12.12
CA CYS A 227 14.44 -1.40 -11.51
C CYS A 227 15.70 -1.84 -12.26
N LEU A 228 15.72 -3.09 -12.75
CA LEU A 228 16.81 -3.60 -13.59
C LEU A 228 16.98 -2.74 -14.85
N LEU A 229 15.87 -2.50 -15.59
CA LEU A 229 15.87 -1.70 -16.81
C LEU A 229 16.23 -0.23 -16.55
N VAL A 230 15.74 0.36 -15.45
CA VAL A 230 16.11 1.73 -15.04
C VAL A 230 17.61 1.85 -14.80
N GLY A 231 18.21 0.91 -14.05
CA GLY A 231 19.66 0.92 -13.82
C GLY A 231 20.50 0.61 -15.05
N LEU A 232 19.93 -0.07 -16.06
CA LEU A 232 20.61 -0.32 -17.35
C LEU A 232 20.53 0.86 -18.32
N ALA A 233 19.57 1.77 -18.15
CA ALA A 233 19.33 2.87 -19.08
C ALA A 233 20.56 3.75 -19.39
N PRO A 234 21.48 4.04 -18.45
CA PRO A 234 22.70 4.81 -18.74
C PRO A 234 23.66 4.11 -19.72
N PHE A 235 23.60 2.78 -19.81
CA PHE A 235 24.50 1.96 -20.65
C PHE A 235 23.83 1.52 -21.95
N VAL A 236 22.51 1.29 -21.88
CA VAL A 236 21.71 0.79 -23.00
C VAL A 236 20.45 1.65 -23.09
N PRO A 237 20.42 2.69 -23.94
CA PRO A 237 19.29 3.62 -24.01
C PRO A 237 17.93 2.94 -24.25
N ALA A 238 17.92 1.83 -25.00
CA ALA A 238 16.71 1.03 -25.23
C ALA A 238 16.09 0.47 -23.93
N ALA A 239 16.89 0.23 -22.88
CA ALA A 239 16.41 -0.23 -21.59
C ALA A 239 15.49 0.80 -20.91
N GLY A 240 15.80 2.10 -21.04
CA GLY A 240 14.95 3.18 -20.55
C GLY A 240 13.58 3.20 -21.26
N GLY A 241 13.57 3.00 -22.57
CA GLY A 241 12.34 2.83 -23.35
C GLY A 241 11.50 1.64 -22.87
N LEU A 242 12.13 0.49 -22.66
CA LEU A 242 11.47 -0.71 -22.12
C LEU A 242 10.93 -0.49 -20.71
N ALA A 243 11.66 0.22 -19.84
CA ALA A 243 11.19 0.55 -18.49
C ALA A 243 9.91 1.40 -18.53
N ASN A 244 9.87 2.39 -19.42
CA ASN A 244 8.71 3.27 -19.62
C ASN A 244 7.49 2.52 -20.16
N LEU A 245 7.69 1.42 -20.89
CA LEU A 245 6.60 0.53 -21.33
C LEU A 245 6.17 -0.44 -20.22
N LEU A 246 7.12 -0.96 -19.43
CA LEU A 246 6.84 -1.95 -18.39
C LEU A 246 6.03 -1.38 -17.23
N LEU A 247 6.30 -0.14 -16.81
CA LEU A 247 5.60 0.50 -15.69
C LEU A 247 4.07 0.62 -15.90
N PRO A 248 3.55 1.22 -16.99
CA PRO A 248 2.11 1.29 -17.22
C PRO A 248 1.48 -0.09 -17.39
N VAL A 249 2.21 -1.05 -18.00
CA VAL A 249 1.77 -2.45 -18.06
C VAL A 249 1.57 -2.98 -16.63
N CYS A 250 2.55 -2.86 -15.74
CA CYS A 250 2.42 -3.29 -14.34
C CYS A 250 1.23 -2.64 -13.62
N LEU A 251 1.02 -1.33 -13.82
CA LEU A 251 -0.09 -0.58 -13.22
C LEU A 251 -1.46 -1.05 -13.73
N VAL A 252 -1.62 -1.21 -15.05
CA VAL A 252 -2.87 -1.70 -15.67
C VAL A 252 -3.21 -3.10 -15.16
N LEU A 253 -2.22 -3.94 -14.93
CA LEU A 253 -2.41 -5.32 -14.46
C LEU A 253 -2.63 -5.42 -12.95
N ALA A 254 -2.36 -4.35 -12.20
CA ALA A 254 -2.76 -4.22 -10.81
C ALA A 254 -4.28 -4.01 -10.69
N LEU A 255 -4.94 -3.54 -11.75
CA LEU A 255 -6.38 -3.35 -11.78
C LEU A 255 -7.10 -4.72 -11.74
N PRO A 256 -8.23 -4.82 -11.03
CA PRO A 256 -8.91 -6.08 -10.83
C PRO A 256 -9.60 -6.44 -12.14
N ARG A 257 -9.05 -7.42 -12.86
CA ARG A 257 -9.79 -8.12 -13.90
C ARG A 257 -10.32 -9.44 -13.36
N PRO A 258 -11.47 -9.93 -13.85
CA PRO A 258 -11.98 -11.26 -13.52
C PRO A 258 -11.03 -12.41 -13.93
N HIS A 259 -9.99 -12.10 -14.72
CA HIS A 259 -8.97 -13.06 -15.15
C HIS A 259 -7.56 -12.57 -14.80
N ARG A 260 -6.70 -13.52 -14.43
CA ARG A 260 -5.33 -13.41 -13.89
C ARG A 260 -4.52 -12.27 -14.57
N GLY A 261 -3.93 -11.35 -13.79
CA GLY A 261 -3.02 -10.33 -14.33
C GLY A 261 -1.79 -10.94 -15.04
N LEU A 262 -1.02 -10.17 -15.83
CA LEU A 262 0.09 -10.66 -16.70
C LEU A 262 1.13 -11.47 -15.93
N PHE A 263 1.42 -11.12 -14.67
CA PHE A 263 2.25 -11.95 -13.80
C PHE A 263 1.69 -13.35 -13.64
N GLY A 264 0.38 -13.48 -13.43
CA GLY A 264 -0.27 -14.79 -13.36
C GLY A 264 -0.40 -15.48 -14.70
N LEU A 265 -0.32 -14.75 -15.82
CA LEU A 265 -0.26 -15.33 -17.16
C LEU A 265 1.15 -15.86 -17.49
N VAL A 266 2.20 -15.10 -17.19
CA VAL A 266 3.60 -15.45 -17.50
C VAL A 266 4.21 -16.40 -16.47
N SER A 267 3.98 -16.16 -15.18
CA SER A 267 4.53 -17.00 -14.10
C SER A 267 3.57 -18.11 -13.63
N GLY A 268 2.30 -18.06 -14.03
CA GLY A 268 1.28 -18.97 -13.51
C GLY A 268 0.96 -18.77 -12.03
N LEU A 269 1.38 -17.67 -11.40
CA LEU A 269 1.13 -17.37 -9.98
C LEU A 269 -0.14 -16.55 -9.76
N THR A 270 -0.81 -16.78 -8.65
CA THR A 270 -1.93 -15.99 -8.17
C THR A 270 -1.49 -15.16 -6.97
N VAL A 271 -2.04 -13.96 -6.85
CA VAL A 271 -1.83 -13.12 -5.66
C VAL A 271 -2.95 -13.40 -4.68
N THR A 272 -2.60 -13.77 -3.44
CA THR A 272 -3.53 -14.12 -2.37
C THR A 272 -3.29 -13.27 -1.13
N ASP A 273 -4.30 -13.14 -0.26
CA ASP A 273 -4.12 -12.54 1.06
C ASP A 273 -3.37 -13.55 1.95
N SER A 274 -2.29 -13.11 2.61
CA SER A 274 -1.46 -14.00 3.41
C SER A 274 -2.21 -14.65 4.58
N ARG A 275 -3.28 -14.00 5.08
CA ARG A 275 -4.16 -14.49 6.15
C ARG A 275 -5.03 -15.69 5.75
N GLY A 276 -5.18 -15.97 4.45
CA GLY A 276 -5.98 -17.11 3.97
C GLY A 276 -5.34 -18.48 4.23
N HIS A 277 -4.11 -18.53 4.75
CA HIS A 277 -3.44 -19.80 5.05
C HIS A 277 -3.99 -20.40 6.36
N GLY A 278 -5.03 -21.22 6.24
CA GLY A 278 -5.62 -21.94 7.37
C GLY A 278 -6.79 -22.84 7.00
N LYS A 279 -7.49 -22.58 5.89
CA LYS A 279 -8.46 -23.53 5.33
C LYS A 279 -7.87 -24.17 4.08
N ARG A 280 -7.30 -25.37 4.25
CA ARG A 280 -7.33 -26.35 3.15
C ARG A 280 -8.79 -26.38 2.68
N PRO A 281 -9.09 -26.27 1.37
CA PRO A 281 -10.41 -26.64 0.91
C PRO A 281 -10.61 -28.07 1.38
N ALA A 282 -11.63 -28.31 2.21
CA ALA A 282 -12.08 -29.67 2.46
C ALA A 282 -12.25 -30.29 1.08
N SER A 283 -11.48 -31.35 0.82
CA SER A 283 -11.69 -32.18 -0.35
C SER A 283 -13.19 -32.41 -0.43
N SER A 284 -13.83 -31.93 -1.49
CA SER A 284 -15.20 -32.30 -1.81
C SER A 284 -15.19 -33.82 -1.96
N GLY A 285 -15.50 -34.52 -0.87
CA GLY A 285 -15.70 -35.95 -0.88
C GLY A 285 -16.82 -36.21 -1.85
N ARG A 286 -16.48 -36.77 -3.01
CA ARG A 286 -17.47 -37.41 -3.87
C ARG A 286 -18.15 -38.48 -3.02
N PRO A 287 -19.49 -38.53 -2.93
CA PRO A 287 -20.15 -39.70 -2.38
C PRO A 287 -19.86 -40.89 -3.30
N GLY A 288 -19.56 -42.03 -2.67
CA GLY A 288 -18.99 -43.22 -3.30
C GLY A 288 -19.78 -43.75 -4.51
N GLY A 289 -19.03 -44.05 -5.57
CA GLY A 289 -19.46 -44.95 -6.63
C GLY A 289 -19.16 -46.38 -6.23
N ARG A 290 -20.21 -47.21 -6.22
CA ARG A 290 -20.21 -48.65 -6.00
C ARG A 290 -19.16 -49.38 -6.84
N GLY A 291 -18.60 -50.40 -6.23
CA GLY A 291 -18.01 -51.53 -6.94
C GLY A 291 -16.93 -52.15 -6.09
N ASP A 292 -17.29 -53.02 -5.16
CA ASP A 292 -16.54 -54.25 -4.95
C ASP A 292 -17.34 -55.30 -4.16
N ARG A 293 -17.04 -56.54 -4.52
CA ARG A 293 -17.81 -57.77 -4.34
C ARG A 293 -17.74 -58.29 -2.90
N PHE A 294 -18.83 -58.94 -2.47
CA PHE A 294 -18.85 -59.95 -1.39
C PHE A 294 -17.80 -61.05 -1.66
N PRO A 295 -17.20 -61.68 -0.62
CA PRO A 295 -17.90 -62.69 0.16
C PRO A 295 -17.57 -62.74 1.66
N GLY A 296 -18.52 -63.26 2.45
CA GLY A 296 -18.27 -63.68 3.84
C GLY A 296 -19.49 -63.52 4.76
N LEU A 297 -20.45 -64.46 4.67
CA LEU A 297 -21.35 -64.77 5.78
C LEU A 297 -20.61 -65.73 6.75
N PRO A 298 -20.90 -65.70 8.06
CA PRO A 298 -21.92 -66.64 8.55
C PRO A 298 -22.83 -66.11 9.69
N HIS A 299 -24.08 -66.57 9.59
CA HIS A 299 -24.99 -67.13 10.61
C HIS A 299 -25.42 -66.38 11.90
N ASP A 300 -26.74 -66.55 12.13
CA ASP A 300 -27.52 -66.54 13.38
C ASP A 300 -27.90 -65.19 14.00
N ALA A 301 -29.07 -65.00 14.62
CA ALA A 301 -30.39 -65.63 14.61
C ALA A 301 -31.28 -64.74 15.52
N HIS A 302 -32.61 -64.85 15.36
CA HIS A 302 -33.68 -64.45 16.30
C HIS A 302 -34.26 -63.02 16.30
N ARG A 303 -35.54 -62.97 15.83
CA ARG A 303 -36.78 -62.45 16.49
C ARG A 303 -36.79 -60.97 16.95
N THR A 304 -37.81 -60.13 16.77
CA THR A 304 -39.25 -60.23 16.46
C THR A 304 -39.79 -58.79 16.29
N ARG A 305 -40.75 -58.53 15.39
CA ARG A 305 -41.67 -57.35 15.44
C ARG A 305 -42.87 -57.65 16.35
N PRO A 306 -43.56 -56.65 16.93
CA PRO A 306 -44.79 -56.03 16.34
C PRO A 306 -44.83 -54.49 16.51
N ASP A 307 -45.25 -53.66 15.53
CA ASP A 307 -46.62 -53.24 15.07
C ASP A 307 -47.35 -52.14 15.89
N LEU A 308 -47.67 -51.02 15.19
CA LEU A 308 -48.89 -50.15 15.18
C LEU A 308 -49.34 -49.47 16.51
N ARG A 309 -49.79 -48.21 16.65
CA ARG A 309 -50.33 -47.10 15.81
C ARG A 309 -50.45 -45.81 16.70
N PRO A 310 -50.87 -44.62 16.17
CA PRO A 310 -50.85 -43.33 16.86
C PRO A 310 -52.20 -42.94 17.51
N GLU A 311 -52.19 -42.13 18.58
CA GLU A 311 -53.39 -41.56 19.24
C GLU A 311 -53.43 -40.02 19.21
N THR A 312 -54.67 -39.54 19.35
CA THR A 312 -55.29 -38.27 18.93
C THR A 312 -55.34 -37.17 20.01
N THR A 313 -55.46 -35.92 19.55
CA THR A 313 -55.88 -34.69 20.28
C THR A 313 -57.30 -34.78 20.84
N PRO A 314 -57.72 -33.96 21.85
CA PRO A 314 -58.43 -32.70 21.53
C PRO A 314 -58.33 -31.54 22.57
N GLY A 315 -58.69 -30.31 22.14
CA GLY A 315 -59.46 -29.35 22.97
C GLY A 315 -58.86 -27.96 23.28
N PHE A 316 -59.35 -26.91 22.60
CA PHE A 316 -59.18 -25.47 22.91
C PHE A 316 -60.35 -24.95 23.79
N PRO A 317 -60.21 -23.75 24.42
CA PRO A 317 -61.24 -22.73 24.21
C PRO A 317 -60.70 -21.31 23.91
N MET A 318 -61.48 -20.59 23.08
CA MET A 318 -61.30 -19.18 22.70
C MET A 318 -61.82 -18.21 23.77
N THR A 319 -61.26 -17.00 23.82
CA THR A 319 -61.80 -15.81 24.50
C THR A 319 -62.05 -14.68 23.48
N GLN A 320 -63.24 -14.07 23.52
CA GLN A 320 -63.61 -12.85 22.79
C GLN A 320 -63.47 -11.60 23.68
N PRO A 321 -63.35 -10.37 23.12
CA PRO A 321 -63.49 -9.11 23.87
C PRO A 321 -64.76 -8.30 23.49
N PRO A 322 -65.22 -7.37 24.35
CA PRO A 322 -66.16 -6.30 23.95
C PRO A 322 -65.72 -4.89 24.45
N PRO A 323 -66.54 -3.85 24.23
CA PRO A 323 -67.24 -3.44 23.01
C PRO A 323 -66.59 -2.21 22.32
#